data_AF-A0A8B8M1Y4-F1
#
_entry.id   AF-A0A8B8M1Y4-F1
#
_cell.length_a   1.000
_cell.length_b   1.000
_cell.length_c   1.000
_cell.angle_alpha   90.00
_cell.angle_beta   90.00
_cell.angle_gamma   90.00
#
_symmetry.space_group_name_H-M   'P 1'
#
loop_
_entity.id
_entity.type
_entity.pdbx_description
1 polymer ?
#
loop_
_entity_poly.entity_id
_entity_poly.type
_entity_poly.pdbx_seq_one_letter_code
_entity_poly.pdbx_strand_id
1 'polypeptide(L)'
;MANSKSKLNLTTQNPLAIFLTTLIFLVLVINKVKSDSVSFNFPSFEASNKNIAVNSDTDANVNGGILQMTKKDQYGNPFPHSVGLAGFFGTVPLSNKTSGRIADFTTEFTFVVNPKGSQPHADGFTFFLASLDFVFPDNSSGGFLGLFNEVTALNTSLNKVVAVEFDSFANQWDPNFPVSDSPHIGININSIRSVATVPWPIDRQSQGAIGKARVTYESVSKLLSVSVTYQNTSAVESYATTLSYPIDFATVLSERAIIGFSAATGELVETHDILSWSLTFSL
;
A
#
# COMPACT_ATOMS: atom_id res chain seq x y z
N MET A 1 44.41 37.22 59.81
CA MET A 1 43.93 36.66 58.52
C MET A 1 44.25 35.17 58.51
N ALA A 2 43.28 34.32 58.85
CA ALA A 2 43.45 32.86 58.82
C ALA A 2 42.76 32.33 57.55
N ASN A 3 43.55 31.71 56.67
CA ASN A 3 43.11 31.24 55.37
C ASN A 3 42.67 29.77 55.49
N SER A 4 41.36 29.53 55.53
CA SER A 4 40.77 28.19 55.57
C SER A 4 40.83 27.55 54.18
N LYS A 5 41.72 26.57 53.99
CA LYS A 5 41.72 25.70 52.80
C LYS A 5 40.73 24.55 53.03
N SER A 6 39.56 24.62 52.40
CA SER A 6 38.63 23.50 52.31
C SER A 6 39.26 22.39 51.46
N LYS A 7 39.61 21.26 52.08
CA LYS A 7 39.99 20.04 51.36
C LYS A 7 38.75 19.46 50.69
N LEU A 8 38.74 19.42 49.36
CA LEU A 8 37.74 18.68 48.58
C LEU A 8 37.97 17.19 48.83
N ASN A 9 37.07 16.54 49.56
CA ASN A 9 37.04 15.09 49.67
C ASN A 9 36.41 14.52 48.39
N LEU A 10 37.23 14.09 47.43
CA LEU A 10 36.75 13.21 46.37
C LEU A 10 36.55 11.82 46.97
N THR A 11 35.30 11.49 47.26
CA THR A 11 34.90 10.11 47.56
C THR A 11 35.13 9.25 46.32
N THR A 12 36.07 8.32 46.42
CA THR A 12 36.32 7.28 45.41
C THR A 12 35.07 6.41 45.29
N GLN A 13 34.36 6.52 44.16
CA GLN A 13 33.23 5.64 43.89
C GLN A 13 33.72 4.20 43.69
N ASN A 14 32.97 3.24 44.26
CA ASN A 14 33.28 1.81 44.15
C ASN A 14 33.32 1.40 42.67
N PRO A 15 34.42 0.83 42.16
CA PRO A 15 34.54 0.44 40.75
C PRO A 15 33.46 -0.56 40.31
N LEU A 16 32.93 -1.37 41.24
CA LEU A 16 31.81 -2.27 40.98
C LEU A 16 30.50 -1.52 40.71
N ALA A 17 30.28 -0.38 41.38
CA ALA A 17 29.09 0.45 41.18
C ALA A 17 29.14 1.19 39.84
N ILE A 18 30.34 1.62 39.41
CA ILE A 18 30.54 2.22 38.07
C ILE A 18 30.29 1.15 36.99
N PHE A 19 30.81 -0.07 37.16
CA PHE A 19 30.57 -1.17 36.22
C PHE A 19 29.10 -1.56 36.13
N LEU A 20 28.38 -1.61 37.28
CA LEU A 20 26.97 -1.98 37.29
C LEU A 20 26.09 -0.89 36.65
N THR A 21 26.40 0.39 36.88
CA THR A 21 25.67 1.51 36.27
C THR A 21 25.92 1.63 34.77
N THR A 22 27.15 1.42 34.29
CA THR A 22 27.44 1.37 32.85
C THR A 22 26.81 0.15 32.19
N LEU A 23 26.79 -1.01 32.86
CA LEU A 23 26.11 -2.21 32.36
C LEU A 23 24.59 -2.00 32.28
N ILE A 24 23.96 -1.41 33.30
CA ILE A 24 22.53 -1.05 33.26
C ILE A 24 22.26 -0.04 32.15
N PHE A 25 23.11 0.97 31.98
CA PHE A 25 22.98 1.94 30.89
C PHE A 25 23.14 1.26 29.51
N LEU A 26 24.09 0.34 29.35
CA LEU A 26 24.29 -0.43 28.12
C LEU A 26 23.08 -1.33 27.82
N VAL A 27 22.53 -2.01 28.83
CA VAL A 27 21.31 -2.83 28.71
C VAL A 27 20.08 -1.96 28.38
N LEU A 28 19.98 -0.75 28.93
CA LEU A 28 18.93 0.22 28.58
C LEU A 28 19.09 0.79 27.15
N VAL A 29 20.33 0.94 26.67
CA VAL A 29 20.63 1.36 25.29
C VAL A 29 20.34 0.22 24.29
N ILE A 30 20.66 -1.03 24.64
CA ILE A 30 20.40 -2.21 23.79
C ILE A 30 18.89 -2.51 23.70
N ASN A 31 18.11 -2.23 24.75
CA ASN A 31 16.65 -2.44 24.77
C ASN A 31 15.83 -1.35 24.03
N LYS A 32 16.47 -0.40 23.34
CA LYS A 32 15.78 0.64 22.56
C LYS A 32 15.78 0.40 21.04
N VAL A 33 16.23 -0.75 20.57
CA VAL A 33 16.04 -1.17 19.18
C VAL A 33 14.73 -1.95 19.09
N LYS A 34 13.59 -1.23 19.11
CA LYS A 34 12.38 -1.78 18.50
C LYS A 34 12.69 -1.89 17.01
N SER A 35 12.45 -3.05 16.40
CA SER A 35 12.66 -3.22 14.96
C SER A 35 11.85 -2.18 14.20
N ASP A 36 12.54 -1.25 13.57
CA ASP A 36 12.01 -0.18 12.70
C ASP A 36 11.56 -0.73 11.33
N SER A 37 11.56 -2.05 11.16
CA SER A 37 11.24 -2.75 9.93
C SER A 37 10.03 -3.66 10.06
N VAL A 38 9.26 -3.75 8.97
CA VAL A 38 8.13 -4.68 8.80
C VAL A 38 8.37 -5.45 7.52
N SER A 39 8.34 -6.78 7.59
CA SER A 39 8.41 -7.60 6.39
C SER A 39 7.52 -8.84 6.49
N PHE A 40 7.01 -9.27 5.35
CA PHE A 40 6.26 -10.50 5.20
C PHE A 40 6.33 -11.00 3.76
N ASN A 41 5.99 -12.27 3.60
CA ASN A 41 5.81 -12.90 2.29
C ASN A 41 4.63 -13.87 2.37
N PHE A 42 3.57 -13.57 1.63
CA PHE A 42 2.39 -14.41 1.45
C PHE A 42 2.43 -15.00 0.04
N PRO A 43 2.98 -16.21 -0.14
CA PRO A 43 2.95 -16.89 -1.44
C PRO A 43 1.54 -17.34 -1.84
N SER A 44 0.65 -17.45 -0.86
CA SER A 44 -0.79 -17.67 -0.98
C SER A 44 -1.49 -17.09 0.26
N PHE A 45 -2.83 -16.98 0.20
CA PHE A 45 -3.66 -16.46 1.29
C PHE A 45 -4.43 -17.59 1.98
N GLU A 46 -4.23 -17.71 3.29
CA GLU A 46 -4.98 -18.65 4.14
C GLU A 46 -5.97 -17.88 5.00
N ALA A 47 -7.23 -18.33 5.06
CA ALA A 47 -8.26 -17.67 5.87
C ALA A 47 -7.91 -17.64 7.38
N SER A 48 -7.02 -18.52 7.83
CA SER A 48 -6.52 -18.56 9.21
C SER A 48 -5.34 -17.62 9.47
N ASN A 49 -4.78 -16.98 8.44
CA ASN A 49 -3.63 -16.10 8.57
C ASN A 49 -4.02 -14.78 9.24
N LYS A 50 -3.63 -14.65 10.51
CA LYS A 50 -3.92 -13.47 11.34
C LYS A 50 -3.18 -12.19 10.90
N ASN A 51 -2.25 -12.28 9.96
CA ASN A 51 -1.53 -11.12 9.43
C ASN A 51 -2.23 -10.47 8.23
N ILE A 52 -3.36 -11.03 7.78
CA ILE A 52 -4.23 -10.44 6.77
C ILE A 52 -5.55 -10.04 7.44
N ALA A 53 -5.94 -8.78 7.28
CA ALA A 53 -7.23 -8.27 7.68
C ALA A 53 -8.11 -8.18 6.43
N VAL A 54 -9.27 -8.81 6.47
CA VAL A 54 -10.32 -8.64 5.46
C VAL A 54 -11.43 -7.83 6.13
N ASN A 55 -11.84 -6.72 5.51
CA ASN A 55 -12.92 -5.91 6.07
C ASN A 55 -14.24 -6.66 5.90
N SER A 56 -14.86 -7.06 7.02
CA SER A 56 -16.11 -7.83 7.06
C SER A 56 -17.31 -7.07 6.51
N ASP A 57 -17.21 -5.74 6.41
CA ASP A 57 -18.26 -4.88 5.87
C ASP A 57 -18.14 -4.72 4.34
N THR A 58 -17.21 -5.45 3.71
CA THR A 58 -16.96 -5.44 2.26
C THR A 58 -17.06 -6.86 1.67
N ASP A 59 -17.04 -6.98 0.35
CA ASP A 59 -17.12 -8.25 -0.36
C ASP A 59 -15.79 -9.01 -0.48
N ALA A 60 -14.69 -8.46 0.06
CA ALA A 60 -13.40 -9.13 0.02
C ALA A 60 -13.44 -10.45 0.79
N ASN A 61 -12.76 -11.48 0.29
CA ASN A 61 -12.68 -12.79 0.94
C ASN A 61 -11.40 -13.54 0.56
N VAL A 62 -10.96 -14.46 1.41
CA VAL A 62 -9.89 -15.42 1.09
C VAL A 62 -10.52 -16.76 0.72
N ASN A 63 -10.27 -17.23 -0.49
CA ASN A 63 -10.77 -18.50 -0.98
C ASN A 63 -9.72 -19.22 -1.83
N GLY A 64 -9.43 -20.48 -1.50
CA GLY A 64 -8.55 -21.34 -2.30
C GLY A 64 -7.13 -20.80 -2.46
N GLY A 65 -6.57 -20.14 -1.45
CA GLY A 65 -5.24 -19.53 -1.54
C GLY A 65 -5.22 -18.12 -2.14
N ILE A 66 -6.37 -17.57 -2.53
CA ILE A 66 -6.49 -16.30 -3.27
C ILE A 66 -7.23 -15.29 -2.40
N LEU A 67 -6.73 -14.05 -2.39
CA LEU A 67 -7.46 -12.92 -1.84
C LEU A 67 -8.33 -12.32 -2.96
N GLN A 68 -9.62 -12.64 -2.91
CA GLN A 68 -10.63 -12.17 -3.84
C GLN A 68 -11.14 -10.81 -3.36
N MET A 69 -10.88 -9.76 -4.13
CA MET A 69 -11.20 -8.39 -3.73
C MET A 69 -12.61 -7.96 -4.15
N THR A 70 -13.29 -8.72 -4.99
CA THR A 70 -14.64 -8.41 -5.46
C THR A 70 -15.47 -9.69 -5.49
N LYS A 71 -16.78 -9.55 -5.29
CA LYS A 71 -17.72 -10.65 -5.16
C LYS A 71 -17.81 -11.47 -6.44
N LYS A 72 -17.87 -12.79 -6.26
CA LYS A 72 -18.05 -13.76 -7.34
C LYS A 72 -19.20 -14.70 -7.08
N ASP A 73 -19.82 -15.18 -8.14
CA ASP A 73 -20.76 -16.30 -8.05
C ASP A 73 -20.01 -17.65 -7.93
N GLN A 74 -20.77 -18.73 -7.77
CA GLN A 74 -20.23 -20.09 -7.66
C GLN A 74 -19.48 -20.58 -8.92
N TYR A 75 -19.63 -19.91 -10.06
CA TYR A 75 -18.93 -20.19 -11.32
C TYR A 75 -17.72 -19.25 -11.54
N GLY A 76 -17.48 -18.34 -10.59
CA GLY A 76 -16.41 -17.35 -10.65
C GLY A 76 -16.71 -16.15 -11.54
N ASN A 77 -17.99 -15.87 -11.84
CA ASN A 77 -18.39 -14.66 -12.57
C ASN A 77 -18.44 -13.47 -11.60
N PRO A 78 -18.01 -12.27 -12.02
CA PRO A 78 -18.02 -11.08 -11.17
C PRO A 78 -19.43 -10.50 -10.99
N PHE A 79 -19.66 -9.80 -9.87
CA PHE A 79 -20.91 -9.07 -9.57
C PHE A 79 -20.75 -7.56 -9.75
N PRO A 80 -21.84 -6.84 -10.10
CA PRO A 80 -21.85 -5.37 -10.11
C PRO A 80 -21.85 -4.78 -8.70
N HIS A 81 -21.43 -3.53 -8.60
CA HIS A 81 -21.38 -2.72 -7.37
C HIS A 81 -20.68 -3.40 -6.17
N SER A 82 -19.70 -4.25 -6.46
CA SER A 82 -18.92 -4.90 -5.42
C SER A 82 -17.80 -4.00 -4.96
N VAL A 83 -17.51 -4.01 -3.66
CA VAL A 83 -16.36 -3.31 -3.08
C VAL A 83 -15.64 -4.29 -2.17
N GLY A 84 -14.32 -4.36 -2.25
CA GLY A 84 -13.53 -5.11 -1.29
C GLY A 84 -12.38 -4.30 -0.72
N LEU A 85 -12.13 -4.53 0.57
CA LEU A 85 -11.01 -3.98 1.29
C LEU A 85 -10.32 -5.07 2.10
N ALA A 86 -9.02 -5.25 1.87
CA ALA A 86 -8.21 -6.21 2.61
C ALA A 86 -6.76 -5.74 2.66
N GLY A 87 -6.03 -6.10 3.70
CA GLY A 87 -4.67 -5.61 3.88
C GLY A 87 -3.91 -6.28 5.00
N PHE A 88 -2.76 -5.73 5.32
CA PHE A 88 -1.92 -6.23 6.40
C PHE A 88 -2.58 -5.93 7.75
N PHE A 89 -2.71 -6.93 8.62
CA PHE A 89 -3.22 -6.75 9.97
C PHE A 89 -2.14 -6.08 10.84
N GLY A 90 -2.11 -4.76 10.80
CA GLY A 90 -1.13 -3.95 11.51
C GLY A 90 -0.90 -2.61 10.84
N THR A 91 0.20 -1.95 11.22
CA THR A 91 0.59 -0.65 10.65
C THR A 91 2.07 -0.64 10.33
N VAL A 92 2.46 0.10 9.29
CA VAL A 92 3.86 0.29 8.88
C VAL A 92 4.37 1.68 9.29
N PRO A 93 5.65 1.82 9.69
CA PRO A 93 6.20 3.10 10.17
C PRO A 93 6.74 3.97 9.02
N LEU A 94 5.91 4.77 8.35
CA LEU A 94 6.31 5.61 7.19
C LEU A 94 7.40 6.64 7.49
N SER A 95 7.36 7.26 8.68
CA SER A 95 8.33 8.29 9.06
C SER A 95 8.47 8.40 10.58
N ASN A 96 9.52 9.09 11.02
CA ASN A 96 9.74 9.46 12.41
C ASN A 96 10.10 10.95 12.47
N LYS A 97 9.17 11.75 12.97
CA LYS A 97 9.29 13.21 13.09
C LYS A 97 10.38 13.64 14.06
N THR A 98 10.74 12.80 15.03
CA THR A 98 11.80 13.12 16.00
C THR A 98 13.19 13.02 15.36
N SER A 99 13.42 11.99 14.54
CA SER A 99 14.70 11.77 13.87
C SER A 99 14.76 12.36 12.46
N GLY A 100 13.62 12.73 11.87
CA GLY A 100 13.50 13.13 10.47
C GLY A 100 13.63 11.98 9.47
N ARG A 101 13.68 10.72 9.93
CA ARG A 101 13.79 9.53 9.07
C ARG A 101 12.49 9.25 8.34
N ILE A 102 12.58 8.84 7.09
CA ILE A 102 11.49 8.37 6.26
C ILE A 102 11.86 6.97 5.80
N ALA A 103 10.90 6.05 5.80
CA ALA A 103 11.15 4.68 5.45
C ALA A 103 11.25 4.44 3.94
N ASP A 104 12.13 3.52 3.57
CA ASP A 104 12.14 2.87 2.27
C ASP A 104 11.21 1.66 2.30
N PHE A 105 10.55 1.38 1.18
CA PHE A 105 9.81 0.14 1.03
C PHE A 105 9.85 -0.45 -0.35
N THR A 106 9.66 -1.76 -0.40
CA THR A 106 9.36 -2.51 -1.61
C THR A 106 8.22 -3.46 -1.30
N THR A 107 7.18 -3.42 -2.10
CA THR A 107 6.14 -4.46 -2.12
C THR A 107 6.06 -5.09 -3.49
N GLU A 108 5.87 -6.40 -3.52
CA GLU A 108 5.56 -7.13 -4.74
C GLU A 108 4.29 -7.94 -4.54
N PHE A 109 3.46 -7.98 -5.55
CA PHE A 109 2.28 -8.84 -5.56
C PHE A 109 2.01 -9.36 -6.96
N THR A 110 1.37 -10.52 -7.03
CA THR A 110 0.83 -11.05 -8.28
C THR A 110 -0.68 -10.99 -8.24
N PHE A 111 -1.28 -10.71 -9.39
CA PHE A 111 -2.71 -10.50 -9.48
C PHE A 111 -3.27 -11.04 -10.79
N VAL A 112 -4.59 -11.24 -10.81
CA VAL A 112 -5.38 -11.51 -12.01
C VAL A 112 -6.54 -10.53 -12.03
N VAL A 113 -6.67 -9.84 -13.16
CA VAL A 113 -7.88 -9.12 -13.53
C VAL A 113 -8.54 -9.92 -14.66
N ASN A 114 -9.78 -10.34 -14.45
CA ASN A 114 -10.46 -11.22 -15.39
C ASN A 114 -11.88 -10.72 -15.70
N PRO A 115 -12.13 -10.23 -16.92
CA PRO A 115 -13.44 -9.74 -17.31
C PRO A 115 -14.46 -10.85 -17.58
N LYS A 116 -14.04 -12.14 -17.60
CA LYS A 116 -14.92 -13.30 -17.85
C LYS A 116 -15.75 -13.19 -19.13
N GLY A 117 -15.22 -12.53 -20.15
CA GLY A 117 -15.86 -12.33 -21.45
C GLY A 117 -16.56 -10.97 -21.62
N SER A 118 -16.65 -10.14 -20.58
CA SER A 118 -17.18 -8.78 -20.66
C SER A 118 -16.18 -7.84 -21.34
N GLN A 119 -16.61 -7.11 -22.37
CA GLN A 119 -15.84 -6.04 -22.99
C GLN A 119 -16.85 -4.96 -23.45
N PRO A 120 -16.81 -3.73 -22.92
CA PRO A 120 -15.88 -3.22 -21.90
C PRO A 120 -16.05 -3.90 -20.53
N HIS A 121 -15.07 -3.71 -19.65
CA HIS A 121 -15.07 -4.16 -18.25
C HIS A 121 -14.55 -3.05 -17.33
N ALA A 122 -14.78 -3.20 -16.03
CA ALA A 122 -14.48 -2.17 -15.03
C ALA A 122 -14.46 -2.76 -13.60
N ASP A 123 -13.97 -2.05 -12.58
CA ASP A 123 -13.39 -0.70 -12.66
C ASP A 123 -11.90 -0.68 -12.30
N GLY A 124 -11.42 -1.66 -11.53
CA GLY A 124 -10.02 -1.78 -11.17
C GLY A 124 -9.78 -2.02 -9.68
N PHE A 125 -8.49 -1.98 -9.33
CA PHE A 125 -8.04 -2.17 -7.96
C PHE A 125 -6.86 -1.26 -7.63
N THR A 126 -6.53 -1.16 -6.35
CA THR A 126 -5.40 -0.36 -5.87
C THR A 126 -4.52 -1.14 -4.91
N PHE A 127 -3.25 -0.75 -4.83
CA PHE A 127 -2.44 -0.92 -3.63
C PHE A 127 -2.36 0.44 -2.91
N PHE A 128 -2.77 0.51 -1.64
CA PHE A 128 -2.87 1.78 -0.92
C PHE A 128 -2.01 1.82 0.35
N LEU A 129 -1.65 3.05 0.73
CA LEU A 129 -1.16 3.44 2.04
C LEU A 129 -2.06 4.55 2.59
N ALA A 130 -2.71 4.29 3.74
CA ALA A 130 -3.66 5.22 4.36
C ALA A 130 -3.22 5.60 5.77
N SER A 131 -3.41 6.86 6.15
CA SER A 131 -3.22 7.30 7.54
C SER A 131 -4.19 6.59 8.47
N LEU A 132 -3.85 6.47 9.75
CA LEU A 132 -4.67 5.74 10.72
C LEU A 132 -6.04 6.39 10.98
N ASP A 133 -6.16 7.68 10.69
CA ASP A 133 -7.39 8.47 10.80
C ASP A 133 -8.12 8.61 9.45
N PHE A 134 -7.66 7.92 8.41
CA PHE A 134 -8.39 7.83 7.15
C PHE A 134 -9.64 6.97 7.35
N VAL A 135 -10.78 7.50 6.92
CA VAL A 135 -12.07 6.81 6.96
C VAL A 135 -12.36 6.30 5.56
N PHE A 136 -12.41 4.98 5.39
CA PHE A 136 -12.89 4.37 4.16
C PHE A 136 -14.35 4.77 3.95
N PRO A 137 -14.69 5.41 2.82
CA PRO A 137 -16.03 5.93 2.61
C PRO A 137 -17.03 4.83 2.26
N ASP A 138 -18.27 4.98 2.69
CA ASP A 138 -19.40 4.27 2.11
C ASP A 138 -19.66 4.76 0.68
N ASN A 139 -20.40 3.96 -0.10
CA ASN A 139 -20.76 4.26 -1.49
C ASN A 139 -19.54 4.48 -2.40
N SER A 140 -18.54 3.61 -2.24
CA SER A 140 -17.25 3.67 -2.92
C SER A 140 -17.11 2.67 -4.07
N SER A 141 -18.22 2.18 -4.63
CA SER A 141 -18.24 1.25 -5.76
C SER A 141 -17.93 1.95 -7.08
N GLY A 142 -17.72 1.15 -8.15
CA GLY A 142 -17.29 1.65 -9.45
C GLY A 142 -15.92 2.33 -9.42
N GLY A 143 -15.73 3.33 -10.27
CA GLY A 143 -14.50 4.12 -10.38
C GLY A 143 -14.04 4.87 -9.12
N PHE A 144 -14.73 4.74 -7.99
CA PHE A 144 -14.20 5.20 -6.70
C PHE A 144 -13.27 4.18 -6.02
N LEU A 145 -13.15 2.98 -6.59
CA LEU A 145 -12.14 1.95 -6.26
C LEU A 145 -12.07 1.54 -4.78
N GLY A 146 -13.15 1.71 -4.02
CA GLY A 146 -13.18 1.39 -2.59
C GLY A 146 -12.45 2.38 -1.68
N LEU A 147 -11.89 3.48 -2.21
CA LEU A 147 -11.14 4.48 -1.44
C LEU A 147 -11.82 5.85 -1.37
N PHE A 148 -12.70 6.14 -2.31
CA PHE A 148 -13.32 7.46 -2.43
C PHE A 148 -14.85 7.34 -2.49
N ASN A 149 -15.54 8.48 -2.45
CA ASN A 149 -16.92 8.58 -2.88
C ASN A 149 -17.13 9.94 -3.55
N GLU A 150 -18.35 10.21 -4.01
CA GLU A 150 -18.68 11.45 -4.71
C GLU A 150 -18.24 12.72 -3.95
N VAL A 151 -18.32 12.71 -2.61
CA VAL A 151 -17.98 13.86 -1.77
C VAL A 151 -16.47 14.03 -1.62
N THR A 152 -15.74 12.94 -1.45
CA THR A 152 -14.31 12.97 -1.10
C THR A 152 -13.40 12.86 -2.32
N ALA A 153 -13.86 12.29 -3.43
CA ALA A 153 -13.05 11.86 -4.57
C ALA A 153 -12.08 12.93 -5.10
N LEU A 154 -12.53 14.18 -5.23
CA LEU A 154 -11.69 15.28 -5.75
C LEU A 154 -11.27 16.27 -4.66
N ASN A 155 -11.65 16.05 -3.40
CA ASN A 155 -11.32 16.93 -2.30
C ASN A 155 -10.10 16.42 -1.53
N THR A 156 -8.92 16.89 -1.93
CA THR A 156 -7.63 16.48 -1.36
C THR A 156 -7.46 16.77 0.13
N SER A 157 -8.27 17.66 0.71
CA SER A 157 -8.22 17.97 2.14
C SER A 157 -8.96 16.97 3.04
N LEU A 158 -9.86 16.16 2.46
CA LEU A 158 -10.66 15.18 3.20
C LEU A 158 -10.04 13.79 3.23
N ASN A 159 -9.01 13.56 2.41
CA ASN A 159 -8.37 12.26 2.26
C ASN A 159 -6.95 12.29 2.80
N LYS A 160 -6.51 11.13 3.29
CA LYS A 160 -5.14 10.89 3.75
C LYS A 160 -4.70 9.51 3.29
N VAL A 161 -4.70 9.33 1.97
CA VAL A 161 -4.43 8.07 1.30
C VAL A 161 -3.58 8.33 0.05
N VAL A 162 -2.58 7.48 -0.14
CA VAL A 162 -1.82 7.39 -1.39
C VAL A 162 -2.08 6.01 -1.96
N ALA A 163 -2.40 5.93 -3.25
CA ALA A 163 -2.67 4.68 -3.92
C ALA A 163 -1.90 4.56 -5.23
N VAL A 164 -1.54 3.34 -5.58
CA VAL A 164 -1.21 2.95 -6.95
C VAL A 164 -2.44 2.23 -7.49
N GLU A 165 -3.16 2.87 -8.41
CA GLU A 165 -4.33 2.28 -9.05
C GLU A 165 -3.96 1.51 -10.32
N PHE A 166 -4.75 0.49 -10.59
CA PHE A 166 -4.76 -0.32 -11.79
C PHE A 166 -6.19 -0.22 -12.33
N ASP A 167 -6.40 0.84 -13.11
CA ASP A 167 -7.70 1.28 -13.59
C ASP A 167 -7.97 0.66 -14.96
N SER A 168 -9.01 -0.17 -15.04
CA SER A 168 -9.42 -0.83 -16.27
C SER A 168 -10.47 -0.04 -17.05
N PHE A 169 -11.03 1.03 -16.47
CA PHE A 169 -12.13 1.77 -17.04
C PHE A 169 -12.00 3.28 -16.80
N ALA A 170 -11.65 4.00 -17.87
CA ALA A 170 -11.48 5.44 -17.80
C ALA A 170 -12.77 6.19 -17.42
N ASN A 171 -12.65 7.14 -16.50
CA ASN A 171 -13.68 8.04 -16.06
C ASN A 171 -13.36 9.51 -16.38
N GLN A 172 -14.38 10.37 -16.32
CA GLN A 172 -14.27 11.79 -16.66
C GLN A 172 -13.26 12.59 -15.80
N TRP A 173 -12.86 12.07 -14.64
CA TRP A 173 -11.86 12.71 -13.79
C TRP A 173 -10.42 12.36 -14.18
N ASP A 174 -10.22 11.36 -15.04
CA ASP A 174 -8.89 10.86 -15.34
C ASP A 174 -8.06 11.84 -16.15
N PRO A 175 -6.73 11.88 -15.93
CA PRO A 175 -5.85 12.72 -16.70
C PRO A 175 -5.93 12.41 -18.20
N ASN A 176 -6.23 13.45 -18.99
CA ASN A 176 -6.37 13.40 -20.44
C ASN A 176 -7.65 12.72 -20.97
N PHE A 177 -8.69 12.55 -20.15
CA PHE A 177 -10.02 12.15 -20.64
C PHE A 177 -10.55 13.16 -21.69
N PRO A 178 -11.16 12.74 -22.81
CA PRO A 178 -11.41 11.36 -23.26
C PRO A 178 -10.29 10.78 -24.15
N VAL A 179 -9.16 11.47 -24.31
CA VAL A 179 -8.02 10.97 -25.12
C VAL A 179 -7.38 9.74 -24.47
N SER A 180 -7.50 9.59 -23.15
CA SER A 180 -7.07 8.45 -22.35
C SER A 180 -8.18 7.42 -22.08
N ASP A 181 -9.09 7.16 -23.03
CA ASP A 181 -10.17 6.16 -22.91
C ASP A 181 -9.64 4.70 -22.89
N SER A 182 -8.47 4.49 -22.29
CA SER A 182 -7.77 3.22 -22.21
C SER A 182 -7.38 2.96 -20.77
N PRO A 183 -7.33 1.69 -20.35
CA PRO A 183 -6.83 1.31 -19.05
C PRO A 183 -5.48 1.94 -18.74
N HIS A 184 -5.26 2.27 -17.47
CA HIS A 184 -4.03 2.90 -17.03
C HIS A 184 -3.62 2.46 -15.62
N ILE A 185 -2.32 2.59 -15.34
CA ILE A 185 -1.80 2.56 -13.98
C ILE A 185 -1.60 4.00 -13.55
N GLY A 186 -2.04 4.33 -12.34
CA GLY A 186 -2.02 5.69 -11.80
C GLY A 186 -1.38 5.77 -10.42
N ILE A 187 -0.92 6.97 -10.06
CA ILE A 187 -0.53 7.31 -8.69
C ILE A 187 -1.50 8.36 -8.17
N ASN A 188 -2.27 8.01 -7.14
CA ASN A 188 -3.26 8.87 -6.50
C ASN A 188 -2.68 9.46 -5.22
N ILE A 189 -2.88 10.76 -5.00
CA ILE A 189 -2.50 11.44 -3.76
C ILE A 189 -3.71 12.19 -3.25
N ASN A 190 -4.36 11.65 -2.21
CA ASN A 190 -5.55 12.20 -1.56
C ASN A 190 -6.73 12.50 -2.50
N SER A 191 -6.76 11.96 -3.71
CA SER A 191 -7.80 12.21 -4.72
C SER A 191 -7.84 11.06 -5.71
N ILE A 192 -9.04 10.71 -6.21
CA ILE A 192 -9.20 9.71 -7.28
C ILE A 192 -8.49 10.15 -8.56
N ARG A 193 -8.41 11.45 -8.85
CA ARG A 193 -7.63 11.93 -9.98
C ARG A 193 -6.14 11.70 -9.72
N SER A 194 -5.55 10.77 -10.47
CA SER A 194 -4.11 10.49 -10.49
C SER A 194 -3.26 11.72 -10.79
N VAL A 195 -2.12 11.85 -10.10
CA VAL A 195 -1.11 12.89 -10.37
C VAL A 195 -0.16 12.50 -11.50
N ALA A 196 -0.08 11.22 -11.82
CA ALA A 196 0.64 10.68 -12.96
C ALA A 196 -0.01 9.37 -13.40
N THR A 197 -0.01 9.10 -14.70
CA THR A 197 -0.57 7.87 -15.28
C THR A 197 0.35 7.32 -16.38
N VAL A 198 0.22 6.02 -16.64
CA VAL A 198 0.83 5.34 -17.79
C VAL A 198 -0.18 4.34 -18.38
N PRO A 199 -0.27 4.18 -19.72
CA PRO A 199 -1.16 3.19 -20.32
C PRO A 199 -0.87 1.78 -19.79
N TRP A 200 -1.93 1.06 -19.47
CA TRP A 200 -1.87 -0.30 -18.95
C TRP A 200 -2.42 -1.28 -20.00
N PRO A 201 -1.63 -2.25 -20.50
CA PRO A 201 -2.05 -3.07 -21.63
C PRO A 201 -2.97 -4.23 -21.24
N ILE A 202 -3.82 -4.08 -20.21
CA ILE A 202 -4.65 -5.17 -19.66
C ILE A 202 -5.59 -5.78 -20.71
N ASP A 203 -6.22 -4.96 -21.55
CA ASP A 203 -7.15 -5.41 -22.60
C ASP A 203 -6.45 -6.23 -23.69
N ARG A 204 -5.12 -6.12 -23.79
CA ARG A 204 -4.29 -6.88 -24.74
C ARG A 204 -3.80 -8.20 -24.15
N GLN A 205 -3.97 -8.43 -22.85
CA GLN A 205 -3.54 -9.66 -22.22
C GLN A 205 -4.57 -10.78 -22.42
N SER A 206 -4.10 -12.02 -22.44
CA SER A 206 -5.00 -13.18 -22.43
C SER A 206 -5.84 -13.19 -21.16
N GLN A 207 -7.09 -13.63 -21.25
CA GLN A 207 -7.94 -13.81 -20.06
C GLN A 207 -7.25 -14.69 -19.02
N GLY A 208 -7.19 -14.22 -17.77
CA GLY A 208 -6.51 -14.91 -16.69
C GLY A 208 -4.98 -14.76 -16.69
N ALA A 209 -4.42 -13.86 -17.50
CA ALA A 209 -3.00 -13.52 -17.44
C ALA A 209 -2.62 -13.06 -16.03
N ILE A 210 -1.49 -13.57 -15.54
CA ILE A 210 -0.98 -13.21 -14.21
C ILE A 210 -0.08 -12.00 -14.37
N GLY A 211 -0.51 -10.88 -13.81
CA GLY A 211 0.30 -9.68 -13.65
C GLY A 211 1.19 -9.82 -12.41
N LYS A 212 2.41 -9.29 -12.50
CA LYS A 212 3.32 -9.07 -11.37
C LYS A 212 3.59 -7.58 -11.26
N ALA A 213 3.17 -7.00 -10.14
CA ALA A 213 3.47 -5.62 -9.79
C ALA A 213 4.60 -5.57 -8.75
N ARG A 214 5.48 -4.58 -8.90
CA ARG A 214 6.46 -4.18 -7.89
C ARG A 214 6.32 -2.69 -7.66
N VAL A 215 6.03 -2.29 -6.43
CA VAL A 215 5.97 -0.90 -5.98
C VAL A 215 7.12 -0.64 -5.03
N THR A 216 7.90 0.41 -5.29
CA THR A 216 9.05 0.81 -4.48
C THR A 216 8.93 2.27 -4.08
N TYR A 217 9.34 2.60 -2.88
CA TYR A 217 9.59 3.97 -2.47
C TYR A 217 11.01 4.11 -1.96
N GLU A 218 11.72 5.05 -2.57
CA GLU A 218 13.07 5.44 -2.19
C GLU A 218 13.03 6.75 -1.41
N SER A 219 13.36 6.69 -0.12
CA SER A 219 13.21 7.79 0.85
C SER A 219 14.15 8.96 0.56
N VAL A 220 15.36 8.67 0.07
CA VAL A 220 16.39 9.67 -0.26
C VAL A 220 15.99 10.51 -1.47
N SER A 221 15.51 9.86 -2.53
CA SER A 221 15.05 10.52 -3.76
C SER A 221 13.59 10.95 -3.70
N LYS A 222 12.86 10.53 -2.65
CA LYS A 222 11.41 10.75 -2.46
C LYS A 222 10.61 10.28 -3.66
N LEU A 223 10.95 9.11 -4.18
CA LEU A 223 10.41 8.61 -5.45
C LEU A 223 9.59 7.36 -5.22
N LEU A 224 8.28 7.44 -5.48
CA LEU A 224 7.39 6.28 -5.57
C LEU A 224 7.40 5.77 -7.01
N SER A 225 7.68 4.48 -7.20
CA SER A 225 7.71 3.84 -8.51
C SER A 225 6.89 2.57 -8.52
N VAL A 226 6.20 2.30 -9.62
CA VAL A 226 5.53 1.04 -9.91
C VAL A 226 6.05 0.47 -11.22
N SER A 227 6.17 -0.86 -11.27
CA SER A 227 6.44 -1.61 -12.48
C SER A 227 5.51 -2.81 -12.56
N VAL A 228 4.98 -3.08 -13.75
CA VAL A 228 4.08 -4.21 -14.00
C VAL A 228 4.60 -5.01 -15.17
N THR A 229 4.64 -6.33 -15.01
CA THR A 229 4.97 -7.29 -16.05
C THR A 229 3.94 -8.40 -16.07
N TYR A 230 3.74 -9.04 -17.21
CA TYR A 230 2.88 -10.22 -17.34
C TYR A 230 3.74 -11.45 -17.62
N GLN A 231 3.48 -12.54 -16.90
CA GLN A 231 4.17 -13.81 -17.11
C GLN A 231 3.51 -14.58 -18.26
N ASN A 232 4.32 -15.23 -19.10
CA ASN A 232 3.87 -16.22 -20.10
C ASN A 232 2.82 -15.73 -21.13
N THR A 233 2.96 -14.54 -21.68
CA THR A 233 2.16 -14.15 -22.85
C THR A 233 2.97 -14.32 -24.13
N SER A 234 2.41 -15.04 -25.10
CA SER A 234 2.94 -15.14 -26.47
C SER A 234 2.66 -13.87 -27.30
N ALA A 235 2.31 -12.74 -26.66
CA ALA A 235 1.79 -11.53 -27.30
C ALA A 235 2.55 -10.23 -26.93
N VAL A 236 3.06 -9.60 -27.99
CA VAL A 236 3.33 -8.18 -28.32
C VAL A 236 4.11 -7.25 -27.37
N GLU A 237 3.97 -7.29 -26.03
CA GLU A 237 4.66 -6.33 -25.15
C GLU A 237 5.30 -7.00 -23.93
N SER A 238 6.49 -7.55 -24.14
CA SER A 238 7.36 -8.11 -23.10
C SER A 238 8.05 -7.04 -22.23
N TYR A 239 7.77 -5.76 -22.46
CA TYR A 239 8.34 -4.64 -21.71
C TYR A 239 7.53 -4.35 -20.46
N ALA A 240 8.21 -4.03 -19.37
CA ALA A 240 7.54 -3.60 -18.14
C ALA A 240 6.86 -2.26 -18.36
N THR A 241 5.57 -2.15 -17.99
CA THR A 241 4.91 -0.85 -17.84
C THR A 241 5.41 -0.23 -16.55
N THR A 242 5.98 0.98 -16.61
CA THR A 242 6.54 1.66 -15.44
C THR A 242 6.00 3.07 -15.28
N LEU A 243 5.85 3.50 -14.03
CA LEU A 243 5.44 4.85 -13.66
C LEU A 243 6.17 5.25 -12.38
N SER A 244 6.61 6.49 -12.30
CA SER A 244 7.23 7.05 -11.10
C SER A 244 6.72 8.46 -10.84
N TYR A 245 6.59 8.82 -9.57
CA TYR A 245 6.19 10.17 -9.16
C TYR A 245 6.93 10.60 -7.88
N PRO A 246 7.45 11.84 -7.82
CA PRO A 246 8.08 12.37 -6.62
C PRO A 246 7.04 12.69 -5.55
N ILE A 247 7.15 12.08 -4.37
CA ILE A 247 6.24 12.28 -3.24
C ILE A 247 7.02 12.26 -1.92
N ASP A 248 6.75 13.23 -1.06
CA ASP A 248 7.22 13.21 0.33
C ASP A 248 6.14 12.65 1.25
N PHE A 249 6.20 11.36 1.56
CA PHE A 249 5.20 10.70 2.41
C PHE A 249 5.03 11.37 3.79
N ALA A 250 6.08 11.98 4.35
CA ALA A 250 5.99 12.64 5.65
C ALA A 250 5.13 13.91 5.63
N THR A 251 4.86 14.45 4.44
CA THR A 251 3.99 15.64 4.24
C THR A 251 2.56 15.28 3.90
N VAL A 252 2.29 14.02 3.51
CA VAL A 252 0.99 13.56 3.00
C VAL A 252 0.29 12.64 4.00
N LEU A 253 1.03 11.71 4.61
CA LEU A 253 0.49 10.68 5.50
C LEU A 253 1.03 10.83 6.93
N SER A 254 0.36 10.17 7.87
CA SER A 254 0.81 10.05 9.25
C SER A 254 2.11 9.23 9.36
N GLU A 255 2.81 9.32 10.50
CA GLU A 255 4.04 8.54 10.79
C GLU A 255 3.83 7.03 10.70
N ARG A 256 2.58 6.58 10.83
CA ARG A 256 2.17 5.19 10.63
C ARG A 256 1.02 5.12 9.63
N ALA A 257 1.02 4.08 8.82
CA ALA A 257 -0.03 3.82 7.85
C ALA A 257 -0.57 2.39 7.91
N ILE A 258 -1.82 2.25 7.50
CA ILE A 258 -2.44 0.98 7.10
C ILE A 258 -2.11 0.77 5.62
N ILE A 259 -1.85 -0.46 5.23
CA ILE A 259 -1.56 -0.83 3.85
C ILE A 259 -2.40 -2.03 3.42
N GLY A 260 -2.75 -2.07 2.15
CA GLY A 260 -3.53 -3.16 1.61
C GLY A 260 -3.95 -2.90 0.17
N PHE A 261 -5.03 -3.57 -0.19
CA PHE A 261 -5.67 -3.48 -1.48
C PHE A 261 -7.12 -3.04 -1.31
N SER A 262 -7.59 -2.26 -2.26
CA SER A 262 -9.02 -2.02 -2.48
C SER A 262 -9.35 -2.40 -3.90
N ALA A 263 -10.59 -2.81 -4.17
CA ALA A 263 -11.08 -3.00 -5.53
C ALA A 263 -12.57 -2.71 -5.58
N ALA A 264 -13.05 -2.37 -6.77
CA ALA A 264 -14.47 -2.16 -6.97
C ALA A 264 -14.94 -2.58 -8.36
N THR A 265 -16.24 -2.83 -8.45
CA THR A 265 -16.98 -2.90 -9.71
C THR A 265 -18.16 -1.92 -9.65
N GLY A 266 -18.58 -1.44 -10.80
CA GLY A 266 -19.75 -0.61 -11.02
C GLY A 266 -20.82 -1.39 -11.76
N GLU A 267 -21.39 -0.78 -12.80
CA GLU A 267 -22.30 -1.45 -13.74
C GLU A 267 -21.56 -2.44 -14.65
N LEU A 268 -20.33 -2.09 -15.03
CA LEU A 268 -19.39 -2.99 -15.68
C LEU A 268 -18.60 -3.76 -14.62
N VAL A 269 -18.12 -4.95 -14.99
CA VAL A 269 -17.63 -5.92 -14.02
C VAL A 269 -16.40 -6.67 -14.51
N GLU A 270 -15.53 -6.98 -13.57
CA GLU A 270 -14.42 -7.91 -13.69
C GLU A 270 -14.06 -8.46 -12.31
N THR A 271 -13.30 -9.55 -12.25
CA THR A 271 -12.79 -10.06 -10.98
C THR A 271 -11.40 -9.50 -10.69
N HIS A 272 -11.16 -9.17 -9.43
CA HIS A 272 -9.88 -8.69 -8.93
C HIS A 272 -9.31 -9.67 -7.90
N ASP A 273 -8.29 -10.44 -8.29
CA ASP A 273 -7.68 -11.46 -7.45
C ASP A 273 -6.22 -11.14 -7.14
N ILE A 274 -5.87 -11.08 -5.87
CA ILE A 274 -4.47 -11.05 -5.43
C ILE A 274 -4.04 -12.47 -5.11
N LEU A 275 -2.99 -12.94 -5.79
CA LEU A 275 -2.51 -14.32 -5.70
C LEU A 275 -1.35 -14.48 -4.70
N SER A 276 -0.49 -13.46 -4.62
CA SER A 276 0.61 -13.41 -3.65
C SER A 276 0.91 -11.96 -3.27
N TRP A 277 1.49 -11.74 -2.10
CA TRP A 277 1.88 -10.42 -1.62
C TRP A 277 3.08 -10.47 -0.68
N SER A 278 4.10 -9.68 -0.95
CA SER A 278 5.26 -9.51 -0.10
C SER A 278 5.56 -8.04 0.15
N LEU A 279 6.18 -7.77 1.28
CA LEU A 279 6.59 -6.43 1.68
C LEU A 279 7.93 -6.53 2.40
N THR A 280 8.81 -5.58 2.10
CA THR A 280 9.90 -5.19 2.97
C THR A 280 9.82 -3.69 3.19
N PHE A 281 9.79 -3.29 4.46
CA PHE A 281 9.64 -1.92 4.91
C PHE A 281 10.75 -1.64 5.93
N SER A 282 11.49 -0.55 5.76
CA SER A 282 12.58 -0.18 6.68
C SER A 282 12.59 1.34 6.88
N LEU A 283 12.29 1.77 8.11
CA LEU A 283 12.51 3.14 8.56
C LEU A 283 14.00 3.42 8.77
#